data_AF-A0A6J7ZKT1-F1
#
_entry.id   AF-A0A6J7ZKT1-F1
#
_cell.length_a   1.000
_cell.length_b   1.000
_cell.length_c   1.000
_cell.angle_alpha   90.00
_cell.angle_beta   90.00
_cell.angle_gamma   90.00
#
_symmetry.space_group_name_H-M   'P 1'
#
loop_
_entity.id
_entity.type
_entity.pdbx_description
1 polymer ?
#
loop_
_entity_poly.entity_id
_entity_poly.type
_entity_poly.pdbx_seq_one_letter_code
_entity_poly.pdbx_strand_id
1 'polypeptide(L)'
;MMNDYFMIPKTGIAMYQKRLFALHKSQIYTNLDDEIDQPNYQDWLDILKQESDLIQDKIAKNSDSSRLNILLGDSLSMWFPNNLLPSEALWLNQGISGDTTSGILKRLDIFAKNNPNNIYILAGINDLKRQVPVVEILENHQKILDYLQKNYPETQILVQSIFPTQLPTETLSFSIPNSLIKELNQKLAQQVNDQGSIYLDFHQRFTNTQGNIRSELTTDGLHLSPEGYKVWQFALKQTESRLSKNRDHNYQKWLQKSSELPLNGQSYRWVSYKVKPGDTLEKITLKTLGQQDFDYCDLISIRNNLISEVLPPDQSIEIPQLI
;
A
#
# COMPACT_ATOMS: atom_id res chain seq x y z
N MET A 1 27.90 -15.46 -10.04
CA MET A 1 28.55 -14.47 -10.92
C MET A 1 27.56 -13.35 -11.18
N MET A 2 27.60 -12.30 -10.37
CA MET A 2 26.88 -11.04 -10.58
C MET A 2 27.95 -9.97 -10.39
N ASN A 3 28.67 -9.68 -11.46
CA ASN A 3 29.88 -8.87 -11.45
C ASN A 3 29.83 -7.82 -12.57
N ASP A 4 28.65 -7.27 -12.84
CA ASP A 4 28.47 -6.20 -13.83
C ASP A 4 27.44 -5.19 -13.30
N TYR A 5 27.80 -3.91 -13.34
CA TYR A 5 27.08 -2.70 -12.88
C TYR A 5 27.38 -2.18 -11.46
N PHE A 6 28.64 -1.82 -11.22
CA PHE A 6 28.94 -0.79 -10.21
C PHE A 6 28.25 0.55 -10.55
N MET A 7 27.95 1.28 -9.48
CA MET A 7 27.22 2.54 -9.31
C MET A 7 27.81 3.76 -10.06
N ILE A 8 28.08 3.60 -11.36
CA ILE A 8 28.44 4.72 -12.24
C ILE A 8 27.16 5.48 -12.56
N PRO A 9 27.04 6.77 -12.19
CA PRO A 9 25.87 7.56 -12.53
C PRO A 9 25.63 7.57 -14.04
N LYS A 10 24.49 7.02 -14.48
CA LYS A 10 24.13 6.90 -15.90
C LYS A 10 23.42 8.15 -16.46
N THR A 11 23.05 9.08 -15.59
CA THR A 11 22.27 10.27 -15.93
C THR A 11 22.77 11.48 -15.14
N GLY A 12 22.47 12.68 -15.62
CA GLY A 12 22.81 13.93 -14.91
C GLY A 12 22.19 13.99 -13.51
N ILE A 13 20.96 13.49 -13.35
CA ILE A 13 20.30 13.43 -12.03
C ILE A 13 20.99 12.45 -11.08
N ALA A 14 21.39 11.26 -11.57
CA ALA A 14 22.13 10.30 -10.75
C ALA A 14 23.48 10.90 -10.30
N MET A 15 24.15 11.67 -11.16
CA MET A 15 25.41 12.33 -10.81
C MET A 15 25.22 13.43 -9.76
N TYR A 16 24.14 14.21 -9.90
CA TYR A 16 23.76 15.22 -8.92
C TYR A 16 23.45 14.59 -7.54
N GLN A 17 22.67 13.50 -7.52
CA GLN A 17 22.35 12.76 -6.29
C GLN A 17 23.60 12.20 -5.61
N LYS A 18 24.51 11.56 -6.37
CA LYS A 18 25.79 11.06 -5.83
C LYS A 18 26.62 12.18 -5.18
N ARG A 19 26.64 13.36 -5.79
CA ARG A 19 27.34 14.54 -5.24
C ARG A 19 26.67 15.09 -3.99
N LEU A 20 25.34 15.18 -3.95
CA LEU A 20 24.62 15.59 -2.75
C LEU A 20 24.87 14.63 -1.58
N PHE A 21 24.84 13.32 -1.85
CA PHE A 21 25.13 12.32 -0.84
C PHE A 21 26.57 12.44 -0.31
N ALA A 22 27.56 12.69 -1.18
CA ALA A 22 28.92 12.99 -0.74
C ALA A 22 28.97 14.18 0.23
N LEU A 23 28.29 15.28 -0.11
CA LEU A 23 28.23 16.47 0.73
C LEU A 23 27.56 16.19 2.08
N HIS A 24 26.48 15.39 2.09
CA HIS A 24 25.83 14.92 3.32
C HIS A 24 26.81 14.15 4.22
N LYS A 25 27.68 13.33 3.62
CA LYS A 25 28.76 12.62 4.34
C LYS A 25 29.98 13.49 4.65
N SER A 26 29.92 14.81 4.39
CA SER A 26 31.05 15.74 4.53
C SER A 26 32.29 15.32 3.71
N GLN A 27 32.06 14.74 2.54
CA GLN A 27 33.07 14.26 1.61
C GLN A 27 32.93 14.92 0.24
N ILE A 28 34.00 14.88 -0.55
CA ILE A 28 33.93 15.15 -1.99
C ILE A 28 33.53 13.85 -2.71
N TYR A 29 32.70 13.94 -3.74
CA TYR A 29 32.13 12.75 -4.40
C TYR A 29 33.16 11.81 -5.03
N THR A 30 34.37 12.31 -5.34
CA THR A 30 35.48 11.49 -5.85
C THR A 30 36.09 10.57 -4.80
N ASN A 31 35.73 10.76 -3.53
CA ASN A 31 36.22 10.00 -2.38
C ASN A 31 35.14 9.10 -1.76
N LEU A 32 33.94 9.06 -2.35
CA LEU A 32 32.89 8.13 -1.93
C LEU A 32 33.27 6.70 -2.34
N ASP A 33 33.26 5.78 -1.38
CA ASP A 33 33.29 4.35 -1.65
C ASP A 33 31.84 3.86 -1.78
N ASP A 34 31.42 3.49 -2.99
CA ASP A 34 30.01 3.19 -3.29
C ASP A 34 29.45 2.00 -2.48
N GLU A 35 30.28 1.06 -2.02
CA GLU A 35 29.83 -0.07 -1.21
C GLU A 35 29.74 0.26 0.28
N ILE A 36 30.66 1.07 0.80
CA ILE A 36 30.74 1.43 2.22
C ILE A 36 29.85 2.63 2.54
N ASP A 37 29.76 3.59 1.62
CA ASP A 37 29.02 4.83 1.78
C ASP A 37 27.59 4.69 1.25
N GLN A 38 26.80 3.84 1.88
CA GLN A 38 25.34 3.80 1.71
C GLN A 38 24.65 4.61 2.83
N PRO A 39 23.45 5.17 2.60
CA PRO A 39 22.67 5.79 3.67
C PRO A 39 22.41 4.79 4.80
N ASN A 40 22.75 5.18 6.03
CA ASN A 40 22.44 4.38 7.22
C ASN A 40 21.01 4.67 7.71
N TYR A 41 20.57 3.97 8.76
CA TYR A 41 19.22 4.14 9.30
C TYR A 41 18.93 5.58 9.74
N GLN A 42 19.88 6.25 10.41
CA GLN A 42 19.71 7.64 10.85
C GLN A 42 19.56 8.59 9.66
N ASP A 43 20.33 8.39 8.59
CA ASP A 43 20.21 9.18 7.36
C ASP A 43 18.77 9.11 6.79
N TRP A 44 18.12 7.93 6.85
CA TRP A 44 16.72 7.79 6.46
C TRP A 44 15.76 8.49 7.40
N LEU A 45 15.95 8.40 8.73
CA LEU A 45 15.11 9.10 9.70
C LEU A 45 15.16 10.63 9.49
N ASP A 46 16.35 11.15 9.21
CA ASP A 46 16.56 12.59 8.99
C ASP A 46 15.83 13.08 7.73
N ILE A 47 15.85 12.29 6.64
CA ILE A 47 15.10 12.61 5.42
C ILE A 47 13.60 12.54 5.68
N LEU A 48 13.10 11.47 6.29
CA LEU A 48 11.68 11.32 6.59
C LEU A 48 11.15 12.43 7.50
N LYS A 49 11.98 12.93 8.42
CA LYS A 49 11.65 14.08 9.26
C LYS A 49 11.56 15.37 8.46
N GLN A 50 12.51 15.62 7.56
CA GLN A 50 12.45 16.78 6.67
C GLN A 50 11.23 16.74 5.75
N GLU A 51 10.85 15.57 5.24
CA GLU A 51 9.63 15.42 4.43
C GLU A 51 8.35 15.69 5.24
N SER A 52 8.29 15.17 6.48
CA SER A 52 7.24 15.51 7.45
C SER A 52 7.16 17.01 7.69
N ASP A 53 8.30 17.70 7.75
CA ASP A 53 8.36 19.14 7.92
C ASP A 53 7.85 19.91 6.70
N LEU A 54 8.30 19.53 5.51
CA LEU A 54 7.91 20.18 4.26
C LEU A 54 6.43 20.00 3.95
N ILE A 55 5.86 18.82 4.21
CA ILE A 55 4.44 18.59 3.93
C ILE A 55 3.55 19.37 4.90
N GLN A 56 3.97 19.51 6.16
CA GLN A 56 3.27 20.35 7.14
C GLN A 56 3.23 21.82 6.68
N ASP A 57 4.37 22.34 6.22
CA ASP A 57 4.45 23.71 5.71
C ASP A 57 3.61 23.90 4.43
N LYS A 58 3.58 22.89 3.56
CA LYS A 58 2.75 22.91 2.34
C LYS A 58 1.26 22.99 2.68
N ILE A 59 0.80 22.21 3.66
CA ILE A 59 -0.60 22.21 4.13
C ILE A 59 -0.92 23.53 4.84
N ALA A 60 0.02 24.10 5.61
CA ALA A 60 -0.21 25.38 6.29
C ALA A 60 -0.31 26.58 5.31
N LYS A 61 0.43 26.54 4.19
CA LYS A 61 0.47 27.63 3.20
C LYS A 61 -0.66 27.56 2.18
N ASN A 62 -1.07 26.37 1.79
CA ASN A 62 -2.20 26.16 0.91
C ASN A 62 -3.43 25.95 1.78
N SER A 63 -4.40 26.87 1.76
CA SER A 63 -5.74 26.68 2.36
C SER A 63 -6.57 25.60 1.65
N ASP A 64 -5.90 24.65 1.00
CA ASP A 64 -6.48 23.53 0.29
C ASP A 64 -6.82 22.44 1.30
N SER A 65 -8.09 22.02 1.30
CA SER A 65 -8.65 20.97 2.14
C SER A 65 -8.18 19.56 1.73
N SER A 66 -7.02 19.46 1.10
CA SER A 66 -6.45 18.21 0.60
C SER A 66 -6.20 17.26 1.77
N ARG A 67 -6.79 16.07 1.70
CA ARG A 67 -6.55 15.03 2.70
C ARG A 67 -5.09 14.62 2.71
N LEU A 68 -4.55 14.34 3.90
CA LEU A 68 -3.20 13.80 4.06
C LEU A 68 -3.26 12.32 4.46
N ASN A 69 -2.56 11.49 3.70
CA ASN A 69 -2.35 10.08 4.01
C ASN A 69 -0.88 9.85 4.34
N ILE A 70 -0.61 8.92 5.27
CA ILE A 70 0.73 8.43 5.57
C ILE A 70 0.82 6.96 5.16
N LEU A 71 1.86 6.59 4.42
CA LEU A 71 2.26 5.20 4.20
C LEU A 71 3.37 4.84 5.19
N LEU A 72 3.06 4.04 6.19
CA LEU A 72 3.99 3.59 7.22
C LEU A 72 4.36 2.13 6.99
N GLY A 73 5.64 1.82 6.82
CA GLY A 73 6.04 0.44 6.58
C GLY A 73 7.52 0.24 6.31
N ASP A 74 7.81 -0.78 5.54
CA ASP A 74 9.16 -1.23 5.22
C ASP A 74 9.60 -0.89 3.78
N SER A 75 10.41 -1.74 3.15
CA SER A 75 10.86 -1.58 1.76
C SER A 75 9.70 -1.55 0.77
N LEU A 76 8.63 -2.32 0.99
CA LEU A 76 7.48 -2.33 0.09
C LEU A 76 6.80 -0.96 0.05
N SER A 77 6.62 -0.33 1.21
CA SER A 77 6.09 1.03 1.29
C SER A 77 7.08 2.05 0.71
N MET A 78 8.35 1.95 1.10
CA MET A 78 9.41 2.87 0.65
C MET A 78 9.52 2.97 -0.87
N TRP A 79 9.45 1.82 -1.55
CA TRP A 79 9.58 1.73 -3.00
C TRP A 79 8.25 1.90 -3.75
N PHE A 80 7.16 2.28 -3.07
CA PHE A 80 5.89 2.54 -3.72
C PHE A 80 6.03 3.72 -4.72
N PRO A 81 5.77 3.52 -6.02
CA PRO A 81 5.97 4.58 -7.01
C PRO A 81 5.01 5.76 -6.80
N ASN A 82 5.54 6.98 -6.70
CA ASN A 82 4.77 8.20 -6.43
C ASN A 82 3.63 8.42 -7.45
N ASN A 83 3.87 8.10 -8.72
CA ASN A 83 2.89 8.25 -9.80
C ASN A 83 1.75 7.21 -9.75
N LEU A 84 1.84 6.22 -8.86
CA LEU A 84 0.79 5.23 -8.64
C LEU A 84 -0.04 5.51 -7.38
N LEU A 85 0.36 6.48 -6.54
CA LEU A 85 -0.45 6.86 -5.39
C LEU A 85 -1.74 7.57 -5.85
N PRO A 86 -2.90 7.29 -5.22
CA PRO A 86 -4.16 7.99 -5.52
C PRO A 86 -4.00 9.51 -5.46
N SER A 87 -4.37 10.21 -6.54
CA SER A 87 -4.11 11.66 -6.71
C SER A 87 -5.07 12.56 -5.92
N GLU A 88 -6.12 11.99 -5.32
CA GLU A 88 -7.15 12.70 -4.57
C GLU A 88 -6.72 13.03 -3.12
N ALA A 89 -5.51 12.63 -2.73
CA ALA A 89 -4.90 12.91 -1.44
C ALA A 89 -3.41 13.23 -1.58
N LEU A 90 -2.89 13.97 -0.62
CA LEU A 90 -1.45 14.07 -0.39
C LEU A 90 -0.96 12.79 0.29
N TRP A 91 0.25 12.37 -0.04
CA TRP A 91 0.87 11.19 0.55
C TRP A 91 2.23 11.53 1.13
N LEU A 92 2.43 11.21 2.40
CA LEU A 92 3.72 11.19 3.06
C LEU A 92 4.18 9.74 3.20
N ASN A 93 5.19 9.34 2.43
CA ASN A 93 5.74 8.00 2.51
C ASN A 93 6.77 7.93 3.65
N GLN A 94 6.50 7.10 4.65
CA GLN A 94 7.31 6.89 5.84
C GLN A 94 7.82 5.43 5.88
N GLY A 95 8.06 4.82 4.73
CA GLY A 95 8.67 3.51 4.59
C GLY A 95 10.19 3.53 4.72
N ILE A 96 10.78 2.53 5.40
CA ILE A 96 12.24 2.33 5.43
C ILE A 96 12.57 0.88 5.07
N SER A 97 13.51 0.68 4.16
CA SER A 97 13.93 -0.68 3.78
C SER A 97 14.43 -1.48 4.98
N GLY A 98 13.91 -2.71 5.14
CA GLY A 98 14.31 -3.62 6.21
C GLY A 98 13.72 -3.31 7.59
N ASP A 99 12.84 -2.32 7.71
CA ASP A 99 12.18 -2.00 8.98
C ASP A 99 11.34 -3.17 9.50
N THR A 100 11.36 -3.31 10.82
CA THR A 100 10.55 -4.28 11.57
C THR A 100 9.45 -3.53 12.32
N THR A 101 8.45 -4.23 12.84
CA THR A 101 7.44 -3.61 13.72
C THR A 101 8.08 -2.90 14.91
N SER A 102 9.14 -3.47 15.50
CA SER A 102 9.91 -2.83 16.58
C SER A 102 10.67 -1.57 16.15
N GLY A 103 11.12 -1.51 14.89
CA GLY A 103 11.80 -0.34 14.31
C GLY A 103 10.81 0.81 14.09
N ILE A 104 9.66 0.50 13.47
CA ILE A 104 8.57 1.44 13.25
C ILE A 104 8.11 2.07 14.57
N LEU A 105 7.90 1.24 15.61
CA LEU A 105 7.47 1.72 16.93
C LEU A 105 8.41 2.79 17.51
N LYS A 106 9.71 2.70 17.25
CA LYS A 106 10.72 3.64 17.78
C LYS A 106 10.74 4.99 17.06
N ARG A 107 10.05 5.12 15.93
CA ARG A 107 10.14 6.31 15.06
C ARG A 107 8.79 6.94 14.72
N LEU A 108 7.72 6.57 15.42
CA LEU A 108 6.39 7.16 15.22
C LEU A 108 6.37 8.68 15.46
N ASP A 109 7.31 9.19 16.27
CA ASP A 109 7.46 10.62 16.55
C ASP A 109 7.93 11.45 15.34
N ILE A 110 8.46 10.81 14.29
CA ILE A 110 8.97 11.51 13.11
C ILE A 110 7.87 12.38 12.48
N PHE A 111 6.66 11.85 12.37
CA PHE A 111 5.52 12.54 11.79
C PHE A 111 4.51 13.07 12.82
N ALA A 112 4.89 13.14 14.12
CA ALA A 112 4.05 13.59 15.24
C ALA A 112 3.28 14.91 15.02
N LYS A 113 3.84 15.79 14.20
CA LYS A 113 3.28 17.12 13.92
C LYS A 113 2.30 17.15 12.76
N ASN A 114 2.24 16.09 11.97
CA ASN A 114 1.32 15.98 10.84
C ASN A 114 -0.03 15.52 11.36
N ASN A 115 -1.12 16.07 10.83
CA ASN A 115 -2.49 15.66 11.16
C ASN A 115 -3.07 14.88 9.97
N PRO A 116 -2.70 13.61 9.77
CA PRO A 116 -3.20 12.83 8.65
C PRO A 116 -4.68 12.48 8.81
N ASN A 117 -5.40 12.37 7.70
CA ASN A 117 -6.70 11.74 7.67
C ASN A 117 -6.57 10.22 7.82
N ASN A 118 -5.60 9.63 7.14
CA ASN A 118 -5.41 8.18 7.10
C ASN A 118 -3.94 7.79 7.34
N ILE A 119 -3.71 6.73 8.12
CA ILE A 119 -2.39 6.08 8.23
C ILE A 119 -2.51 4.64 7.78
N TYR A 120 -1.80 4.30 6.70
CA TYR A 120 -1.73 2.97 6.13
C TYR A 120 -0.49 2.25 6.62
N ILE A 121 -0.66 1.12 7.30
CA ILE A 121 0.43 0.36 7.93
C ILE A 121 0.62 -0.96 7.18
N LEU A 122 1.83 -1.23 6.70
CA LEU A 122 2.24 -2.55 6.20
C LEU A 122 3.60 -2.89 6.82
N ALA A 123 3.61 -3.80 7.81
CA ALA A 123 4.83 -4.17 8.52
C ALA A 123 4.73 -5.55 9.18
N GLY A 124 5.82 -6.31 9.11
CA GLY A 124 5.93 -7.63 9.75
C GLY A 124 6.72 -8.65 8.94
N ILE A 125 6.93 -8.41 7.63
CA ILE A 125 7.64 -9.37 6.80
C ILE A 125 9.12 -9.47 7.17
N ASN A 126 9.76 -8.36 7.56
CA ASN A 126 11.14 -8.36 8.04
C ASN A 126 11.28 -8.96 9.43
N ASP A 127 10.25 -8.85 10.28
CA ASP A 127 10.20 -9.53 11.57
C ASP A 127 10.20 -11.05 11.34
N LEU A 128 9.33 -11.55 10.46
CA LEU A 128 9.29 -12.97 10.08
C LEU A 128 10.61 -13.43 9.44
N LYS A 129 11.21 -12.61 8.56
CA LYS A 129 12.55 -12.87 8.00
C LYS A 129 13.61 -13.02 9.08
N ARG A 130 13.51 -12.25 10.16
CA ARG A 130 14.40 -12.29 11.34
C ARG A 130 13.95 -13.33 12.39
N GLN A 131 12.97 -14.16 12.06
CA GLN A 131 12.43 -15.21 12.93
C GLN A 131 11.85 -14.69 14.25
N VAL A 132 11.38 -13.43 14.26
CA VAL A 132 10.66 -12.87 15.41
C VAL A 132 9.34 -13.63 15.59
N PRO A 133 8.99 -14.07 16.80
CA PRO A 133 7.74 -14.77 17.05
C PRO A 133 6.50 -13.94 16.69
N VAL A 134 5.48 -14.57 16.10
CA VAL A 134 4.21 -13.91 15.74
C VAL A 134 3.59 -13.13 16.90
N VAL A 135 3.69 -13.65 18.14
CA VAL A 135 3.19 -12.96 19.34
C VAL A 135 3.88 -11.61 19.57
N GLU A 136 5.20 -11.53 19.40
CA GLU A 136 5.95 -10.28 19.58
C GLU A 136 5.62 -9.27 18.47
N ILE A 137 5.42 -9.75 17.24
CA ILE A 137 4.97 -8.91 16.12
C ILE A 137 3.60 -8.30 16.42
N LEU A 138 2.67 -9.09 16.97
CA LEU A 138 1.34 -8.63 17.37
C LEU A 138 1.39 -7.62 18.53
N GLU A 139 2.24 -7.87 19.54
CA GLU A 139 2.46 -6.93 20.65
C GLU A 139 3.04 -5.60 20.17
N ASN A 140 3.95 -5.62 19.19
CA ASN A 140 4.47 -4.39 18.60
C ASN A 140 3.38 -3.65 17.81
N HIS A 141 2.56 -4.36 17.02
CA HIS A 141 1.39 -3.76 16.36
C HIS A 141 0.42 -3.16 17.36
N GLN A 142 0.15 -3.82 18.50
CA GLN A 142 -0.69 -3.28 19.56
C GLN A 142 -0.15 -1.94 20.07
N LYS A 143 1.15 -1.87 20.38
CA LYS A 143 1.80 -0.63 20.85
C LYS A 143 1.79 0.47 19.79
N ILE A 144 1.96 0.11 18.51
CA ILE A 144 1.86 1.07 17.40
C ILE A 144 0.44 1.64 17.34
N LEU A 145 -0.57 0.79 17.37
CA LEU A 145 -1.98 1.21 17.31
C LEU A 145 -2.37 2.06 18.52
N ASP A 146 -1.99 1.65 19.73
CA ASP A 146 -2.23 2.42 20.96
C ASP A 146 -1.62 3.82 20.88
N TYR A 147 -0.37 3.91 20.40
CA TYR A 147 0.31 5.19 20.19
C TYR A 147 -0.45 6.04 19.17
N LEU A 148 -0.80 5.48 18.01
CA LEU A 148 -1.43 6.23 16.93
C LEU A 148 -2.83 6.70 17.32
N GLN A 149 -3.65 5.84 17.93
CA GLN A 149 -5.01 6.21 18.38
C GLN A 149 -4.96 7.31 19.45
N LYS A 150 -3.98 7.25 20.35
CA LYS A 150 -3.80 8.27 21.39
C LYS A 150 -3.40 9.63 20.82
N ASN A 151 -2.46 9.65 19.88
CA ASN A 151 -1.90 10.90 19.35
C ASN A 151 -2.70 11.46 18.16
N TYR A 152 -3.50 10.63 17.50
CA TYR A 152 -4.28 10.99 16.32
C TYR A 152 -5.74 10.49 16.42
N PRO A 153 -6.53 11.02 17.35
CA PRO A 153 -7.88 10.49 17.64
C PRO A 153 -8.87 10.60 16.47
N GLU A 154 -8.66 11.53 15.54
CA GLU A 154 -9.52 11.74 14.35
C GLU A 154 -9.01 11.01 13.09
N THR A 155 -7.85 10.35 13.18
CA THR A 155 -7.21 9.68 12.05
C THR A 155 -7.71 8.25 11.91
N GLN A 156 -8.05 7.85 10.69
CA GLN A 156 -8.34 6.47 10.38
C GLN A 156 -7.03 5.68 10.27
N ILE A 157 -6.88 4.65 11.11
CA ILE A 157 -5.72 3.78 11.08
C ILE A 157 -6.10 2.50 10.33
N LEU A 158 -5.37 2.23 9.25
CA LEU A 158 -5.62 1.14 8.32
C LEU A 158 -4.42 0.20 8.29
N VAL A 159 -4.60 -1.02 8.79
CA VAL A 159 -3.54 -2.04 8.80
C VAL A 159 -3.75 -3.01 7.64
N GLN A 160 -2.73 -3.15 6.80
CA GLN A 160 -2.75 -4.00 5.62
C GLN A 160 -2.24 -5.39 5.95
N SER A 161 -2.87 -6.39 5.36
CA SER A 161 -2.37 -7.76 5.38
C SER A 161 -0.96 -7.83 4.80
N ILE A 162 -0.07 -8.56 5.45
CA ILE A 162 1.27 -8.87 4.94
C ILE A 162 1.13 -9.68 3.65
N PHE A 163 1.88 -9.33 2.62
CA PHE A 163 1.82 -9.99 1.31
C PHE A 163 2.48 -11.38 1.35
N PRO A 164 2.02 -12.32 0.50
CA PRO A 164 2.66 -13.63 0.36
C PRO A 164 4.07 -13.49 -0.24
N THR A 165 4.87 -14.54 -0.13
CA THR A 165 6.22 -14.61 -0.73
C THR A 165 6.39 -15.87 -1.59
N GLN A 166 7.44 -15.89 -2.40
CA GLN A 166 7.94 -17.06 -3.13
C GLN A 166 9.46 -16.98 -3.24
N LEU A 167 10.13 -17.11 -2.09
CA LEU A 167 11.58 -16.98 -2.00
C LEU A 167 12.29 -18.22 -2.60
N PRO A 168 13.36 -18.05 -3.40
CA PRO A 168 14.17 -19.15 -3.89
C PRO A 168 15.00 -19.74 -2.74
N THR A 169 14.50 -20.81 -2.12
CA THR A 169 15.14 -21.46 -0.95
C THR A 169 16.48 -22.12 -1.27
N GLU A 170 16.79 -22.33 -2.55
CA GLU A 170 18.08 -22.90 -2.99
C GLU A 170 19.22 -21.87 -2.97
N THR A 171 18.89 -20.58 -3.05
CA THR A 171 19.88 -19.49 -3.17
C THR A 171 19.88 -18.54 -1.97
N LEU A 172 18.84 -18.57 -1.14
CA LEU A 172 18.72 -17.73 0.05
C LEU A 172 18.90 -18.55 1.34
N SER A 173 19.63 -17.98 2.30
CA SER A 173 19.84 -18.57 3.63
C SER A 173 18.65 -18.42 4.58
N PHE A 174 17.55 -17.80 4.12
CA PHE A 174 16.33 -17.59 4.90
C PHE A 174 15.10 -18.00 4.11
N SER A 175 14.05 -18.39 4.82
CA SER A 175 12.73 -18.65 4.25
C SER A 175 11.66 -18.00 5.11
N ILE A 176 10.55 -17.63 4.49
CA ILE A 176 9.38 -17.08 5.18
C ILE A 176 8.19 -17.94 4.77
N PRO A 177 7.79 -18.92 5.60
CA PRO A 177 6.64 -19.77 5.30
C PRO A 177 5.37 -18.93 5.13
N ASN A 178 4.67 -19.09 4.00
CA ASN A 178 3.37 -18.44 3.79
C ASN A 178 2.31 -18.87 4.83
N SER A 179 2.50 -20.01 5.51
CA SER A 179 1.67 -20.40 6.66
C SER A 179 1.81 -19.44 7.85
N LEU A 180 3.03 -18.96 8.15
CA LEU A 180 3.25 -17.96 9.21
C LEU A 180 2.69 -16.60 8.81
N ILE A 181 2.80 -16.21 7.54
CA ILE A 181 2.17 -14.98 7.02
C ILE A 181 0.65 -15.06 7.18
N LYS A 182 0.03 -16.20 6.83
CA LYS A 182 -1.40 -16.42 7.02
C LYS A 182 -1.80 -16.37 8.49
N GLU A 183 -1.04 -17.01 9.38
CA GLU A 183 -1.29 -16.97 10.83
C GLU A 183 -1.21 -15.53 11.37
N LEU A 184 -0.15 -14.80 11.02
CA LEU A 184 0.02 -13.40 11.43
C LEU A 184 -1.14 -12.54 10.91
N ASN A 185 -1.49 -12.65 9.63
CA ASN A 185 -2.58 -11.90 9.03
C ASN A 185 -3.94 -12.17 9.72
N GLN A 186 -4.23 -13.43 10.06
CA GLN A 186 -5.47 -13.78 10.76
C GLN A 186 -5.54 -13.15 12.15
N LYS A 187 -4.47 -13.28 12.94
CA LYS A 187 -4.41 -12.72 14.30
C LYS A 187 -4.38 -11.20 14.28
N LEU A 188 -3.66 -10.61 13.33
CA LEU A 188 -3.58 -9.16 13.15
C LEU A 188 -4.94 -8.57 12.75
N ALA A 189 -5.67 -9.25 11.85
CA ALA A 189 -7.03 -8.84 11.49
C ALA A 189 -7.97 -8.79 12.70
N GLN A 190 -7.93 -9.81 13.55
CA GLN A 190 -8.71 -9.83 14.78
C GLN A 190 -8.32 -8.67 15.70
N GLN A 191 -7.03 -8.52 16.01
CA GLN A 191 -6.51 -7.48 16.89
C GLN A 191 -6.88 -6.06 16.42
N VAL A 192 -6.73 -5.77 15.12
CA VAL A 192 -7.02 -4.46 14.53
C VAL A 192 -8.51 -4.12 14.65
N ASN A 193 -9.38 -5.09 14.36
CA ASN A 193 -10.83 -4.91 14.45
C ASN A 193 -11.28 -4.74 15.91
N ASP A 194 -10.71 -5.50 16.85
CA ASP A 194 -11.05 -5.43 18.28
C ASP A 194 -10.71 -4.05 18.88
N GLN A 195 -9.72 -3.34 18.32
CA GLN A 195 -9.34 -1.98 18.71
C GLN A 195 -10.09 -0.87 17.96
N GLY A 196 -11.02 -1.22 17.06
CA GLY A 196 -11.76 -0.24 16.26
C GLY A 196 -10.97 0.42 15.13
N SER A 197 -9.80 -0.13 14.77
CA SER A 197 -9.06 0.25 13.56
C SER A 197 -9.53 -0.58 12.35
N ILE A 198 -9.11 -0.21 11.13
CA ILE A 198 -9.56 -0.87 9.90
C ILE A 198 -8.51 -1.87 9.44
N TYR A 199 -8.89 -3.15 9.29
CA TYR A 199 -8.03 -4.14 8.64
C TYR A 199 -8.32 -4.25 7.14
N LEU A 200 -7.29 -4.13 6.32
CA LEU A 200 -7.34 -4.24 4.86
C LEU A 200 -6.76 -5.58 4.42
N ASP A 201 -7.63 -6.54 4.13
CA ASP A 201 -7.22 -7.84 3.57
C ASP A 201 -6.91 -7.71 2.07
N PHE A 202 -5.64 -7.51 1.75
CA PHE A 202 -5.13 -7.47 0.39
C PHE A 202 -4.42 -8.77 -0.01
N HIS A 203 -4.18 -9.69 0.92
CA HIS A 203 -3.32 -10.86 0.71
C HIS A 203 -3.77 -11.70 -0.49
N GLN A 204 -5.08 -11.95 -0.63
CA GLN A 204 -5.62 -12.74 -1.74
C GLN A 204 -5.36 -12.13 -3.12
N ARG A 205 -5.14 -10.82 -3.22
CA ARG A 205 -4.86 -10.11 -4.49
C ARG A 205 -3.48 -10.46 -5.05
N PHE A 206 -2.57 -10.87 -4.18
CA PHE A 206 -1.19 -11.21 -4.50
C PHE A 206 -0.96 -12.71 -4.61
N THR A 207 -1.83 -13.54 -4.03
CA THR A 207 -1.63 -15.00 -4.03
C THR A 207 -2.02 -15.67 -5.34
N ASN A 208 -1.25 -16.69 -5.73
CA ASN A 208 -1.67 -17.70 -6.68
C ASN A 208 -2.49 -18.82 -5.99
N THR A 209 -2.91 -19.83 -6.75
CA THR A 209 -3.72 -20.95 -6.23
C THR A 209 -3.00 -21.83 -5.20
N GLN A 210 -1.67 -21.77 -5.15
CA GLN A 210 -0.85 -22.46 -4.15
C GLN A 210 -0.65 -21.62 -2.87
N GLY A 211 -1.11 -20.37 -2.87
CA GLY A 211 -0.94 -19.44 -1.76
C GLY A 211 0.43 -18.75 -1.70
N ASN A 212 1.24 -18.85 -2.76
CA ASN A 212 2.47 -18.09 -2.94
C ASN A 212 2.17 -16.78 -3.67
N ILE A 213 3.09 -15.81 -3.64
CA ILE A 213 2.94 -14.63 -4.51
C ILE A 213 2.90 -15.05 -5.98
N ARG A 214 2.05 -14.39 -6.77
CA ARG A 214 2.04 -14.57 -8.23
C ARG A 214 3.38 -14.12 -8.82
N SER A 215 3.98 -14.93 -9.68
CA SER A 215 5.35 -14.69 -10.18
C SER A 215 5.48 -13.39 -10.97
N GLU A 216 4.43 -12.97 -11.66
CA GLU A 216 4.42 -11.70 -12.41
C GLU A 216 4.37 -10.47 -11.48
N LEU A 217 4.01 -10.64 -10.21
CA LEU A 217 3.87 -9.53 -9.24
C LEU A 217 5.12 -9.29 -8.41
N THR A 218 6.19 -10.06 -8.59
CA THR A 218 7.40 -9.97 -7.79
C THR A 218 8.66 -9.96 -8.65
N THR A 219 9.71 -9.31 -8.17
CA THR A 219 11.02 -9.30 -8.83
C THR A 219 11.96 -10.37 -8.27
N ASP A 220 11.83 -10.71 -7.00
CA ASP A 220 12.76 -11.59 -6.27
C ASP A 220 12.06 -12.60 -5.34
N GLY A 221 10.73 -12.68 -5.38
CA GLY A 221 9.92 -13.49 -4.48
C GLY A 221 9.44 -12.76 -3.22
N LEU A 222 9.86 -11.52 -2.99
CA LEU A 222 9.49 -10.70 -1.82
C LEU A 222 9.03 -9.30 -2.22
N HIS A 223 9.85 -8.58 -3.00
CA HIS A 223 9.57 -7.23 -3.47
C HIS A 223 8.66 -7.26 -4.68
N LEU A 224 7.80 -6.24 -4.80
CA LEU A 224 6.85 -6.14 -5.89
C LEU A 224 7.51 -5.71 -7.20
N SER A 225 7.04 -6.31 -8.30
CA SER A 225 7.26 -5.80 -9.65
C SER A 225 6.40 -4.55 -9.90
N PRO A 226 6.61 -3.82 -11.02
CA PRO A 226 5.69 -2.75 -11.42
C PRO A 226 4.22 -3.21 -11.49
N GLU A 227 3.97 -4.44 -11.95
CA GLU A 227 2.63 -5.05 -11.98
C GLU A 227 2.10 -5.32 -10.57
N GLY A 228 2.96 -5.76 -9.65
CA GLY A 228 2.65 -5.89 -8.22
C GLY A 228 2.17 -4.58 -7.60
N TYR A 229 2.88 -3.48 -7.88
CA TYR A 229 2.48 -2.15 -7.40
C TYR A 229 1.16 -1.66 -8.03
N LYS A 230 0.85 -2.02 -9.28
CA LYS A 230 -0.47 -1.72 -9.88
C LYS A 230 -1.61 -2.43 -9.17
N VAL A 231 -1.41 -3.70 -8.75
CA VAL A 231 -2.38 -4.42 -7.93
C VAL A 231 -2.59 -3.72 -6.59
N TRP A 232 -1.51 -3.27 -5.95
CA TRP A 232 -1.59 -2.52 -4.70
C TRP A 232 -2.27 -1.15 -4.88
N GLN A 233 -1.92 -0.41 -5.92
CA GLN A 233 -2.56 0.85 -6.30
C GLN A 233 -4.08 0.68 -6.44
N PHE A 234 -4.53 -0.33 -7.20
CA PHE A 234 -5.96 -0.57 -7.39
C PHE A 234 -6.68 -0.80 -6.05
N ALA A 235 -6.07 -1.57 -5.15
CA ALA A 235 -6.60 -1.80 -3.80
C ALA A 235 -6.65 -0.51 -2.95
N LEU A 236 -5.63 0.34 -3.03
CA LEU A 236 -5.61 1.64 -2.35
C LEU A 236 -6.64 2.61 -2.92
N LYS A 237 -6.81 2.68 -4.24
CA LYS A 237 -7.86 3.50 -4.87
C LYS A 237 -9.26 3.06 -4.44
N GLN A 238 -9.53 1.74 -4.39
CA GLN A 238 -10.79 1.22 -3.86
C GLN A 238 -10.99 1.64 -2.41
N THR A 239 -9.95 1.54 -1.58
CA THR A 239 -10.01 1.96 -0.18
C THR A 239 -10.33 3.45 -0.06
N GLU A 240 -9.61 4.31 -0.76
CA GLU A 240 -9.82 5.76 -0.75
C GLU A 240 -11.20 6.17 -1.26
N SER A 241 -11.69 5.54 -2.34
CA SER A 241 -13.06 5.75 -2.83
C SER A 241 -14.09 5.40 -1.75
N ARG A 242 -13.91 4.28 -1.04
CA ARG A 242 -14.83 3.85 0.00
C ARG A 242 -14.82 4.76 1.22
N LEU A 243 -13.63 5.18 1.68
CA LEU A 243 -13.49 6.09 2.81
C LEU A 243 -14.09 7.47 2.50
N SER A 244 -13.73 8.06 1.35
CA SER A 244 -14.20 9.41 0.98
C SER A 244 -15.70 9.50 0.69
N LYS A 245 -16.34 8.38 0.36
CA LYS A 245 -17.79 8.30 0.07
C LYS A 245 -18.60 7.62 1.18
N ASN A 246 -18.00 7.35 2.34
CA ASN A 246 -18.64 6.64 3.45
C ASN A 246 -19.28 5.30 3.05
N ARG A 247 -18.63 4.54 2.16
CA ARG A 247 -19.06 3.20 1.72
C ARG A 247 -18.58 2.15 2.72
N ASP A 248 -19.05 2.27 3.95
CA ASP A 248 -18.73 1.35 5.04
C ASP A 248 -19.24 -0.09 4.75
N HIS A 249 -19.02 -1.00 5.72
CA HIS A 249 -19.44 -2.39 5.59
C HIS A 249 -20.96 -2.55 5.36
N ASN A 250 -21.77 -1.69 5.97
CA ASN A 250 -23.23 -1.77 5.83
C ASN A 250 -23.67 -1.31 4.45
N TYR A 251 -23.10 -0.22 3.94
CA TYR A 251 -23.31 0.23 2.57
C TYR A 251 -22.90 -0.85 1.57
N GLN A 252 -21.74 -1.48 1.75
CA GLN A 252 -21.26 -2.53 0.86
C GLN A 252 -22.22 -3.73 0.83
N LYS A 253 -22.68 -4.19 2.01
CA LYS A 253 -23.68 -5.27 2.12
C LYS A 253 -25.01 -4.90 1.50
N TRP A 254 -25.46 -3.66 1.66
CA TRP A 254 -26.69 -3.18 1.04
C TRP A 254 -26.55 -3.18 -0.49
N LEU A 255 -25.46 -2.63 -1.04
CA LEU A 255 -25.24 -2.53 -2.47
C LEU A 255 -25.19 -3.92 -3.15
N GLN A 256 -24.59 -4.90 -2.47
CA GLN A 256 -24.57 -6.30 -2.92
C GLN A 256 -25.96 -6.93 -3.05
N LYS A 257 -26.96 -6.40 -2.31
CA LYS A 257 -28.32 -6.95 -2.26
C LYS A 257 -29.38 -6.03 -2.86
N SER A 258 -29.03 -4.79 -3.23
CA SER A 258 -29.99 -3.82 -3.72
C SER A 258 -30.57 -4.23 -5.07
N SER A 259 -31.82 -3.90 -5.33
CA SER A 259 -32.42 -4.08 -6.66
C SER A 259 -31.96 -3.01 -7.64
N GLU A 260 -31.65 -1.82 -7.12
CA GLU A 260 -31.27 -0.63 -7.88
C GLU A 260 -30.11 0.11 -7.19
N LEU A 261 -29.47 1.00 -7.94
CA LEU A 261 -28.40 1.87 -7.52
C LEU A 261 -28.80 3.33 -7.78
N PRO A 262 -29.11 4.12 -6.74
CA PRO A 262 -29.21 5.57 -6.85
C PRO A 262 -27.80 6.17 -6.92
N LEU A 263 -27.50 6.91 -7.99
CA LEU A 263 -26.21 7.58 -8.18
C LEU A 263 -26.43 8.90 -8.93
N ASN A 264 -25.89 10.01 -8.40
CA ASN A 264 -25.94 11.34 -9.01
C ASN A 264 -27.37 11.80 -9.40
N GLY A 265 -28.37 11.46 -8.60
CA GLY A 265 -29.78 11.80 -8.86
C GLY A 265 -30.45 10.95 -9.95
N GLN A 266 -29.76 9.95 -10.48
CA GLN A 266 -30.28 8.96 -11.42
C GLN A 266 -30.44 7.60 -10.72
N SER A 267 -31.30 6.75 -11.27
CA SER A 267 -31.50 5.37 -10.80
C SER A 267 -31.01 4.40 -11.87
N TYR A 268 -30.23 3.41 -11.44
CA TYR A 268 -29.68 2.37 -12.28
C TYR A 268 -30.20 1.02 -11.81
N ARG A 269 -30.51 0.13 -12.75
CA ARG A 269 -30.79 -1.28 -12.46
C ARG A 269 -29.53 -2.11 -12.67
N TRP A 270 -29.43 -3.22 -11.94
CA TRP A 270 -28.35 -4.19 -12.15
C TRP A 270 -28.70 -5.11 -13.33
N VAL A 271 -27.78 -5.25 -14.28
CA VAL A 271 -27.91 -6.17 -15.41
C VAL A 271 -26.70 -7.08 -15.50
N SER A 272 -26.94 -8.33 -15.89
CA SER A 272 -25.88 -9.31 -16.09
C SER A 272 -25.00 -8.93 -17.29
N TYR A 273 -23.69 -8.96 -17.07
CA TYR A 273 -22.65 -8.74 -18.06
C TYR A 273 -21.69 -9.92 -18.06
N LYS A 274 -21.45 -10.47 -19.25
CA LYS A 274 -20.48 -11.55 -19.44
C LYS A 274 -19.12 -10.94 -19.79
N VAL A 275 -18.14 -11.13 -18.91
CA VAL A 275 -16.77 -10.61 -19.06
C VAL A 275 -16.14 -11.13 -20.34
N LYS A 276 -15.64 -10.23 -21.18
CA LYS A 276 -14.96 -10.57 -22.45
C LYS A 276 -13.45 -10.64 -22.25
N PRO A 277 -12.72 -11.42 -23.06
CA PRO A 277 -11.26 -11.42 -23.03
C PRO A 277 -10.68 -10.00 -23.13
N GLY A 278 -9.79 -9.64 -22.20
CA GLY A 278 -9.15 -8.32 -22.14
C GLY A 278 -9.97 -7.21 -21.48
N ASP A 279 -11.18 -7.52 -20.99
CA ASP A 279 -11.92 -6.61 -20.12
C ASP A 279 -11.18 -6.42 -18.78
N THR A 280 -11.18 -5.17 -18.32
CA THR A 280 -10.86 -4.79 -16.95
C THR A 280 -12.05 -4.03 -16.40
N LEU A 281 -12.14 -3.89 -15.07
CA LEU A 281 -13.20 -3.11 -14.45
C LEU A 281 -13.24 -1.66 -14.96
N GLU A 282 -12.08 -1.05 -15.21
CA GLU A 282 -12.01 0.29 -15.80
C GLU A 282 -12.56 0.32 -17.24
N LYS A 283 -12.23 -0.67 -18.06
CA LYS A 283 -12.78 -0.78 -19.43
C LYS A 283 -14.29 -1.05 -19.43
N ILE A 284 -14.77 -1.88 -18.52
CA ILE A 284 -16.21 -2.14 -18.37
C ILE A 284 -16.92 -0.86 -17.93
N THR A 285 -16.35 -0.11 -16.99
CA THR A 285 -16.87 1.20 -16.56
C THR A 285 -16.96 2.17 -17.72
N LEU A 286 -15.87 2.33 -18.50
CA LEU A 286 -15.87 3.21 -19.68
C LEU A 286 -16.94 2.82 -20.71
N LYS A 287 -17.11 1.52 -20.96
CA LYS A 287 -18.13 1.01 -21.90
C LYS A 287 -19.56 1.26 -21.43
N THR A 288 -19.80 1.19 -20.13
CA THR A 288 -21.15 1.24 -19.54
C THR A 288 -21.59 2.65 -19.17
N LEU A 289 -20.66 3.47 -18.67
CA LEU A 289 -20.92 4.84 -18.27
C LEU A 289 -20.57 5.86 -19.37
N GLY A 290 -19.75 5.49 -20.35
CA GLY A 290 -19.28 6.38 -21.42
C GLY A 290 -18.08 7.26 -21.04
N GLN A 291 -17.60 7.18 -19.80
CA GLN A 291 -16.44 7.91 -19.30
C GLN A 291 -15.66 7.08 -18.27
N GLN A 292 -14.41 7.46 -18.02
CA GLN A 292 -13.64 6.89 -16.92
C GLN A 292 -14.13 7.49 -15.60
N ASP A 293 -14.51 6.61 -14.67
CA ASP A 293 -14.95 6.99 -13.34
C ASP A 293 -14.56 5.88 -12.36
N PHE A 294 -13.58 6.15 -11.49
CA PHE A 294 -13.12 5.13 -10.56
C PHE A 294 -14.14 4.86 -9.45
N ASP A 295 -14.94 5.85 -9.06
CA ASP A 295 -15.98 5.65 -8.05
C ASP A 295 -17.03 4.66 -8.55
N TYR A 296 -17.40 4.73 -9.83
CA TYR A 296 -18.28 3.77 -10.49
C TYR A 296 -17.65 2.38 -10.64
N CYS A 297 -16.35 2.35 -10.98
CA CYS A 297 -15.56 1.11 -11.02
C CYS A 297 -15.58 0.37 -9.67
N ASP A 298 -15.46 1.09 -8.56
CA ASP A 298 -15.54 0.51 -7.21
C ASP A 298 -16.97 0.06 -6.84
N LEU A 299 -18.03 0.73 -7.31
CA LEU A 299 -19.41 0.26 -7.11
C LEU A 299 -19.66 -1.10 -7.79
N ILE A 300 -19.16 -1.31 -9.01
CA ILE A 300 -19.18 -2.62 -9.68
C ILE A 300 -18.40 -3.64 -8.84
N SER A 301 -17.25 -3.24 -8.29
CA SER A 301 -16.43 -4.12 -7.47
C SER A 301 -17.16 -4.58 -6.21
N ILE A 302 -17.78 -3.65 -5.49
CA ILE A 302 -18.55 -3.94 -4.27
C ILE A 302 -19.71 -4.87 -4.60
N ARG A 303 -20.51 -4.55 -5.64
CA ARG A 303 -21.67 -5.34 -6.05
C ARG A 303 -21.33 -6.80 -6.28
N ASN A 304 -20.19 -7.04 -6.93
CA ASN A 304 -19.77 -8.38 -7.36
C ASN A 304 -18.76 -9.04 -6.43
N ASN A 305 -18.41 -8.41 -5.31
CA ASN A 305 -17.36 -8.84 -4.39
C ASN A 305 -16.00 -9.08 -5.08
N LEU A 306 -15.61 -8.15 -5.95
CA LEU A 306 -14.38 -8.25 -6.76
C LEU A 306 -13.21 -7.53 -6.08
N ILE A 307 -12.06 -8.21 -6.10
CA ILE A 307 -10.79 -7.73 -5.51
C ILE A 307 -9.70 -7.46 -6.57
N SER A 308 -9.99 -7.65 -7.85
CA SER A 308 -9.02 -7.51 -8.93
C SER A 308 -9.60 -6.63 -10.03
N GLU A 309 -8.75 -5.77 -10.60
CA GLU A 309 -9.10 -4.98 -11.79
C GLU A 309 -9.29 -5.89 -13.01
N VAL A 310 -8.45 -6.92 -13.12
CA VAL A 310 -8.51 -7.92 -14.18
C VAL A 310 -9.48 -9.03 -13.77
N LEU A 311 -10.42 -9.33 -14.65
CA LEU A 311 -11.47 -10.32 -14.42
C LEU A 311 -11.29 -11.55 -15.32
N PRO A 312 -11.53 -12.77 -14.81
CA PRO A 312 -11.60 -13.97 -15.62
C PRO A 312 -12.59 -13.84 -16.78
N PRO A 313 -12.21 -14.20 -18.03
CA PRO A 313 -13.15 -14.27 -19.13
C PRO A 313 -14.33 -15.21 -18.83
N ASP A 314 -15.48 -14.91 -19.43
CA ASP A 314 -16.73 -15.65 -19.28
C ASP A 314 -17.37 -15.61 -17.88
N GLN A 315 -16.72 -15.01 -16.87
CA GLN A 315 -17.36 -14.70 -15.59
C GLN A 315 -18.58 -13.80 -15.83
N SER A 316 -19.69 -14.13 -15.18
CA SER A 316 -20.87 -13.26 -15.16
C SER A 316 -20.78 -12.34 -13.95
N ILE A 317 -20.94 -11.03 -14.20
CA ILE A 317 -20.98 -9.99 -13.18
C ILE A 317 -22.21 -9.11 -13.41
N GLU A 318 -22.59 -8.31 -12.43
CA GLU A 318 -23.63 -7.31 -12.54
C GLU A 318 -23.04 -5.91 -12.73
N ILE A 319 -23.56 -5.19 -13.71
CA ILE A 319 -23.19 -3.80 -14.00
C ILE A 319 -24.42 -2.90 -13.90
N PRO A 320 -24.28 -1.61 -13.54
CA PRO A 320 -25.41 -0.70 -13.54
C PRO A 320 -25.76 -0.32 -14.98
N GLN A 321 -27.07 -0.27 -15.27
CA GLN A 321 -27.64 0.27 -16.49
C GLN A 321 -28.67 1.33 -16.12
N LEU A 322 -28.55 2.52 -16.72
CA LEU A 322 -29.48 3.62 -16.49
C LEU A 322 -30.91 3.20 -16.84
N ILE A 323 -31.86 3.55 -15.97
CA ILE A 323 -33.30 3.28 -16.14
C ILE A 323 -33.96 4.37 -16.99
#